data_AF-A0A7H0VAG5-F1
#
_entry.id   AF-A0A7H0VAG5-F1
#
_cell.length_a   1.000
_cell.length_b   1.000
_cell.length_c   1.000
_cell.angle_alpha   90.00
_cell.angle_beta   90.00
_cell.angle_gamma   90.00
#
_symmetry.space_group_name_H-M   'P 1'
#
loop_
_entity.id
_entity.type
_entity.pdbx_description
1 polymer ?
#
loop_
_entity_poly.entity_id
_entity_poly.type
_entity_poly.pdbx_seq_one_letter_code
_entity_poly.pdbx_strand_id
1 'polypeptide(L)'
;MSRLRFLFCLLYLLAFNAIQAQYFLPQPQVLAAAKVKSISVQKIALRQEKMGKPEALDPDFQRSEAILITYFFNDRGLIDSVYHGPKEDGSYYKKEVLLYDSLGRIIEVSSTGMSGEIISKTEVVKTEDGNWYIPSWDRGILNSELYSRPDSIVYKSIMYRGYGKYKSKMIYLYDTLLDLRSETWYQNDEIQSQRTYQWISDQGKPQRFIYSEYVKGEAEEAKIETYDVDSTGMVINELNGLIWDPFRSENFFERFKIFKGLKHYHQDMFREEEIVHELEKSELLTFDGTEIVYRYVFSYSYY
;
A
#
# COMPACT_ATOMS: atom_id res chain seq x y z
N MET A 1 19.27 -33.70 -7.84
CA MET A 1 17.88 -33.26 -8.11
C MET A 1 17.48 -31.92 -7.45
N SER A 2 18.41 -31.11 -6.91
CA SER A 2 18.08 -29.95 -6.05
C SER A 2 18.32 -28.57 -6.66
N ARG A 3 19.12 -28.42 -7.73
CA ARG A 3 19.43 -27.09 -8.30
C ARG A 3 18.37 -26.54 -9.25
N LEU A 4 17.61 -27.42 -9.92
CA LEU A 4 16.58 -27.01 -10.88
C LEU A 4 15.30 -26.50 -10.22
N ARG A 5 14.95 -27.02 -9.03
CA ARG A 5 13.77 -26.56 -8.26
C ARG A 5 14.00 -25.19 -7.60
N PHE A 6 15.24 -24.88 -7.22
CA PHE A 6 15.60 -23.58 -6.65
C PHE A 6 15.55 -22.45 -7.69
N LEU A 7 15.96 -22.74 -8.94
CA LEU A 7 15.87 -21.78 -10.05
C LEU A 7 14.40 -21.44 -10.40
N PHE A 8 13.51 -22.44 -10.30
CA PHE A 8 12.08 -22.27 -10.59
C PHE A 8 11.36 -21.42 -9.54
N CYS A 9 11.69 -21.57 -8.26
CA CYS A 9 11.15 -20.70 -7.19
C CYS A 9 11.70 -19.27 -7.27
N LEU A 10 12.96 -19.08 -7.67
CA LEU A 10 13.57 -17.76 -7.82
C LEU A 10 12.96 -16.98 -9.01
N LEU A 11 12.65 -17.66 -10.12
CA LEU A 11 11.95 -17.06 -11.25
C LEU A 11 10.47 -16.76 -10.93
N TYR A 12 9.81 -17.60 -10.13
CA TYR A 12 8.45 -17.33 -9.64
C TYR A 12 8.41 -16.06 -8.78
N LEU A 13 9.38 -15.85 -7.90
CA LEU A 13 9.44 -14.65 -7.03
C LEU A 13 9.82 -13.36 -7.78
N LEU A 14 10.59 -13.46 -8.88
CA LEU A 14 10.89 -12.31 -9.74
C LEU A 14 9.70 -11.93 -10.64
N ALA A 15 8.88 -12.90 -11.06
CA ALA A 15 7.69 -12.64 -11.88
C ALA A 15 6.56 -11.92 -11.11
N PHE A 16 6.45 -12.10 -9.79
CA PHE A 16 5.43 -11.43 -8.98
C PHE A 16 5.73 -9.96 -8.66
N ASN A 17 6.96 -9.48 -8.91
CA ASN A 17 7.34 -8.08 -8.69
C ASN A 17 7.24 -7.20 -9.95
N ALA A 18 6.81 -7.76 -11.09
CA ALA A 18 6.72 -7.03 -12.36
C ALA A 18 5.30 -6.52 -12.70
N ILE A 19 4.32 -6.63 -11.79
CA ILE A 19 2.93 -6.19 -12.02
C ILE A 19 2.67 -4.86 -11.29
N GLN A 20 3.54 -3.86 -11.44
CA GLN A 20 3.24 -2.48 -11.01
C GLN A 20 3.89 -1.48 -11.98
N ALA A 21 3.03 -0.61 -12.54
CA ALA A 21 3.23 0.36 -13.63
C ALA A 21 3.32 -0.23 -15.05
N GLN A 22 2.18 -0.23 -15.77
CA GLN A 22 2.11 -0.60 -17.20
C GLN A 22 2.70 0.50 -18.12
N TYR A 23 2.94 1.69 -17.59
CA TYR A 23 3.58 2.83 -18.25
C TYR A 23 4.12 3.81 -17.19
N PHE A 24 5.00 4.71 -17.60
CA PHE A 24 5.49 5.79 -16.74
C PHE A 24 5.07 7.16 -17.31
N LEU A 25 4.94 8.12 -16.41
CA LEU A 25 4.55 9.50 -16.71
C LEU A 25 5.68 10.46 -16.30
N PRO A 26 5.69 11.70 -16.83
CA PRO A 26 6.71 12.69 -16.48
C PRO A 26 6.71 13.03 -15.00
N GLN A 27 7.89 13.18 -14.38
CA GLN A 27 8.01 13.53 -12.97
C GLN A 27 7.43 14.92 -12.66
N PRO A 28 7.03 15.20 -11.40
CA PRO A 28 6.35 16.45 -11.02
C PRO A 28 7.07 17.73 -11.47
N GLN A 29 8.41 17.75 -11.45
CA GLN A 29 9.21 18.90 -11.86
C GLN A 29 9.07 19.19 -13.35
N VAL A 30 8.98 18.15 -14.19
CA VAL A 30 8.78 18.27 -15.64
C VAL A 30 7.38 18.78 -15.92
N LEU A 31 6.37 18.22 -15.23
CA LEU A 31 4.98 18.65 -15.33
C LEU A 31 4.80 20.13 -14.93
N ALA A 32 5.43 20.55 -13.84
CA ALA A 32 5.41 21.93 -13.36
C ALA A 32 6.09 22.88 -14.36
N ALA A 33 7.28 22.53 -14.86
CA ALA A 33 8.02 23.35 -15.81
C ALA A 33 7.25 23.55 -17.13
N ALA A 34 6.60 22.50 -17.61
CA ALA A 34 5.76 22.53 -18.80
C ALA A 34 4.36 23.12 -18.55
N LYS A 35 4.00 23.45 -17.30
CA LYS A 35 2.65 23.90 -16.89
C LYS A 35 1.55 22.93 -17.31
N VAL A 36 1.80 21.63 -17.15
CA VAL A 36 0.78 20.60 -17.41
C VAL A 36 -0.32 20.70 -16.36
N LYS A 37 -1.55 20.84 -16.83
CA LYS A 37 -2.78 20.86 -16.01
C LYS A 37 -3.37 19.45 -15.85
N SER A 38 -3.36 18.65 -16.92
CA SER A 38 -3.90 17.29 -16.87
C SER A 38 -3.26 16.36 -17.90
N ILE A 39 -3.28 15.06 -17.61
CA ILE A 39 -2.90 13.99 -18.53
C ILE A 39 -4.05 12.99 -18.60
N SER A 40 -4.63 12.82 -19.78
CA SER A 40 -5.59 11.75 -20.07
C SER A 40 -4.84 10.57 -20.70
N VAL A 41 -4.95 9.40 -20.07
CA VAL A 41 -4.32 8.17 -20.52
C VAL A 41 -5.34 7.32 -21.26
N GLN A 42 -5.06 7.08 -22.53
CA GLN A 42 -5.82 6.17 -23.37
C GLN A 42 -5.03 4.89 -23.57
N LYS A 43 -5.73 3.75 -23.65
CA LYS A 43 -5.12 2.44 -23.92
C LYS A 43 -5.77 1.80 -25.14
N ILE A 44 -4.93 1.35 -26.06
CA ILE A 44 -5.34 0.80 -27.35
C ILE A 44 -4.66 -0.56 -27.52
N ALA A 45 -5.44 -1.63 -27.70
CA ALA A 45 -4.89 -2.94 -28.03
C ALA A 45 -4.39 -2.94 -29.48
N LEU A 46 -3.11 -3.27 -29.68
CA LEU A 46 -2.50 -3.28 -31.02
C LEU A 46 -2.43 -4.68 -31.61
N ARG A 47 -1.86 -5.62 -30.85
CA ARG A 47 -1.59 -6.99 -31.31
C ARG A 47 -1.50 -7.95 -30.14
N GLN A 48 -1.71 -9.24 -30.43
CA GLN A 48 -1.38 -10.32 -29.52
C GLN A 48 0.03 -10.80 -29.86
N GLU A 49 0.80 -11.25 -28.88
CA GLU A 49 2.08 -11.91 -29.09
C GLU A 49 2.09 -13.23 -28.33
N LYS A 50 2.52 -14.30 -28.99
CA LYS A 50 2.70 -15.60 -28.35
C LYS A 50 4.15 -16.03 -28.49
N MET A 51 4.84 -16.19 -27.36
CA MET A 51 6.26 -16.54 -27.35
C MET A 51 7.12 -15.60 -28.23
N GLY A 52 6.82 -14.29 -28.19
CA GLY A 52 7.51 -13.25 -28.97
C GLY A 52 7.18 -13.22 -30.47
N LYS A 53 6.13 -13.95 -30.91
CA LYS A 53 5.65 -13.89 -32.29
C LYS A 53 4.33 -13.10 -32.36
N PRO A 54 4.25 -12.09 -33.24
CA PRO A 54 2.99 -11.37 -33.46
C PRO A 54 1.91 -12.31 -33.98
N GLU A 55 0.75 -12.27 -33.33
CA GLU A 55 -0.50 -12.89 -33.75
C GLU A 55 -1.53 -11.78 -34.00
N ALA A 56 -2.45 -12.03 -34.93
CA ALA A 56 -3.60 -11.15 -35.09
C ALA A 56 -4.40 -11.17 -33.78
N LEU A 57 -4.82 -9.99 -33.31
CA LEU A 57 -5.79 -9.91 -32.23
C LEU A 57 -7.06 -10.67 -32.64
N ASP A 58 -7.59 -11.44 -31.70
CA ASP A 58 -8.91 -12.05 -31.82
C ASP A 58 -9.91 -10.99 -32.34
N PRO A 59 -10.71 -11.29 -33.39
CA PRO A 59 -11.74 -10.40 -33.91
C PRO A 59 -12.71 -9.90 -32.82
N ASP A 60 -12.96 -10.71 -31.79
CA ASP A 60 -13.84 -10.39 -30.67
C ASP A 60 -13.14 -9.56 -29.58
N PHE A 61 -11.83 -9.32 -29.72
CA PHE A 61 -11.08 -8.50 -28.77
C PHE A 61 -11.50 -7.03 -28.90
N GLN A 62 -12.00 -6.44 -27.82
CA GLN A 62 -12.50 -5.07 -27.81
C GLN A 62 -11.36 -4.07 -28.10
N ARG A 63 -11.47 -3.38 -29.25
CA ARG A 63 -10.46 -2.41 -29.74
C ARG A 63 -10.80 -0.95 -29.47
N SER A 64 -11.91 -0.67 -28.80
CA SER A 64 -12.36 0.71 -28.56
C SER A 64 -11.34 1.46 -27.72
N GLU A 65 -10.89 2.61 -28.21
CA GLU A 65 -10.10 3.55 -27.41
C GLU A 65 -10.90 3.90 -26.16
N ALA A 66 -10.35 3.58 -25.00
CA ALA A 66 -10.95 3.91 -23.72
C ALA A 66 -9.99 4.81 -22.95
N ILE A 67 -10.50 5.93 -22.46
CA ILE A 67 -9.79 6.71 -21.45
C ILE A 67 -9.82 5.89 -20.17
N LEU A 68 -8.65 5.41 -19.76
CA LEU A 68 -8.52 4.63 -18.54
C LEU A 68 -8.59 5.52 -17.32
N ILE A 69 -7.86 6.64 -17.39
CA ILE A 69 -7.60 7.49 -16.26
C ILE A 69 -7.20 8.89 -16.73
N THR A 70 -7.66 9.90 -16.00
CA THR A 70 -7.18 11.27 -16.17
C THR A 70 -6.60 11.75 -14.85
N TYR A 71 -5.37 12.24 -14.90
CA TYR A 71 -4.68 12.88 -13.79
C TYR A 71 -4.79 14.40 -13.94
N PHE A 72 -5.10 15.09 -12.86
CA PHE A 72 -5.06 16.54 -12.76
C PHE A 72 -3.96 16.95 -11.79
N PHE A 73 -3.26 18.03 -12.12
CA PHE A 73 -2.09 18.49 -11.37
C PHE A 73 -2.31 19.89 -10.83
N ASN A 74 -1.61 20.25 -9.77
CA ASN A 74 -1.48 21.63 -9.32
C ASN A 74 -0.29 22.33 -10.00
N ASP A 75 -0.06 23.59 -9.65
CA ASP A 75 1.03 24.42 -10.16
C ASP A 75 2.44 23.88 -9.85
N ARG A 76 2.56 23.00 -8.85
CA ARG A 76 3.81 22.29 -8.49
C ARG A 76 3.97 20.95 -9.22
N GLY A 77 3.06 20.60 -10.13
CA GLY A 77 3.06 19.32 -10.86
C GLY A 77 2.71 18.11 -9.99
N LEU A 78 2.16 18.33 -8.78
CA LEU A 78 1.68 17.27 -7.90
C LEU A 78 0.25 16.89 -8.28
N ILE A 79 -0.10 15.61 -8.15
CA ILE A 79 -1.44 15.10 -8.45
C ILE A 79 -2.45 15.74 -7.48
N ASP A 80 -3.38 16.54 -8.00
CA ASP A 80 -4.47 17.14 -7.23
C ASP A 80 -5.70 16.22 -7.21
N SER A 81 -6.03 15.63 -8.37
CA SER A 81 -7.12 14.66 -8.47
C SER A 81 -6.93 13.65 -9.59
N VAL A 82 -7.62 12.52 -9.47
CA VAL A 82 -7.57 11.40 -10.41
C VAL A 82 -8.98 10.92 -10.73
N TYR A 83 -9.28 10.72 -12.01
CA TYR A 83 -10.57 10.28 -12.50
C TYR A 83 -10.41 8.93 -13.19
N HIS A 84 -11.13 7.92 -12.73
CA HIS A 84 -11.09 6.56 -13.27
C HIS A 84 -12.22 6.28 -14.23
N GLY A 85 -11.88 5.71 -15.40
CA GLY A 85 -12.81 5.38 -16.47
C GLY A 85 -13.72 6.55 -16.86
N PRO A 86 -13.18 7.76 -17.10
CA PRO A 86 -14.01 8.89 -17.51
C PRO A 86 -14.63 8.62 -18.89
N LYS A 87 -15.90 8.97 -19.05
CA LYS A 87 -16.65 8.88 -20.31
C LYS A 87 -16.76 10.24 -20.98
N GLU A 88 -17.15 10.24 -22.26
CA GLU A 88 -17.34 11.47 -23.05
C GLU A 88 -18.38 12.44 -22.45
N ASP A 89 -19.37 11.91 -21.72
CA ASP A 89 -20.37 12.70 -21.00
C ASP A 89 -19.86 13.36 -19.71
N GLY A 90 -18.57 13.18 -19.38
CA GLY A 90 -17.92 13.70 -18.18
C GLY A 90 -18.16 12.85 -16.92
N SER A 91 -18.94 11.77 -17.01
CA SER A 91 -19.10 10.82 -15.91
C SER A 91 -17.82 10.02 -15.68
N TYR A 92 -17.62 9.56 -14.45
CA TYR A 92 -16.46 8.77 -14.04
C TYR A 92 -16.91 7.70 -13.07
N TYR A 93 -16.21 6.57 -13.03
CA TYR A 93 -16.50 5.49 -12.08
C TYR A 93 -16.12 5.87 -10.65
N LYS A 94 -14.93 6.48 -10.51
CA LYS A 94 -14.33 6.86 -9.23
C LYS A 94 -13.48 8.12 -9.44
N LYS A 95 -13.61 9.06 -8.52
CA LYS A 95 -12.72 10.22 -8.42
C LYS A 95 -11.92 10.12 -7.13
N GLU A 96 -10.68 10.53 -7.17
CA GLU A 96 -9.81 10.70 -6.01
C GLU A 96 -9.32 12.13 -5.95
N VAL A 97 -9.23 12.69 -4.74
CA VAL A 97 -8.77 14.05 -4.49
C VAL A 97 -7.72 14.01 -3.39
N LEU A 98 -6.66 14.79 -3.58
CA LEU A 98 -5.54 14.90 -2.65
C LEU A 98 -5.43 16.34 -2.18
N LEU A 99 -5.38 16.52 -0.86
CA LEU A 99 -5.07 17.83 -0.26
C LEU A 99 -3.66 17.82 0.30
N TYR A 100 -3.01 18.97 0.15
CA TYR A 100 -1.62 19.17 0.53
C TYR A 100 -1.48 20.28 1.56
N ASP A 101 -0.49 20.15 2.44
CA ASP A 101 -0.04 21.27 3.26
C ASP A 101 0.90 22.21 2.49
N SER A 102 1.36 23.28 3.15
CA SER A 102 2.27 24.27 2.55
C SER A 102 3.61 23.67 2.09
N LEU A 103 4.04 22.57 2.71
CA LEU A 103 5.27 21.84 2.39
C LEU A 103 5.08 20.83 1.26
N GLY A 104 3.85 20.69 0.72
CA GLY A 104 3.56 19.73 -0.36
C GLY A 104 3.39 18.29 0.13
N ARG A 105 3.11 18.08 1.42
CA ARG A 105 2.80 16.76 1.98
C ARG A 105 1.31 16.51 1.90
N ILE A 106 0.91 15.29 1.53
CA ILE A 106 -0.50 14.90 1.48
C ILE A 106 -1.04 14.84 2.92
N ILE A 107 -2.09 15.62 3.18
CA ILE A 107 -2.81 15.67 4.47
C ILE A 107 -4.21 15.09 4.37
N GLU A 108 -4.76 14.92 3.17
CA GLU A 108 -6.02 14.24 2.96
C GLU A 108 -5.98 13.48 1.63
N VAL A 109 -6.54 12.28 1.63
CA VAL A 109 -6.92 11.55 0.41
C VAL A 109 -8.38 11.17 0.55
N SER A 110 -9.22 11.58 -0.39
CA SER A 110 -10.62 11.18 -0.45
C SER A 110 -10.95 10.58 -1.80
N SER A 111 -11.88 9.63 -1.81
CA SER A 111 -12.40 9.03 -3.02
C SER A 111 -13.92 9.04 -3.03
N THR A 112 -14.49 9.45 -4.15
CA THR A 112 -15.94 9.51 -4.38
C THR A 112 -16.32 8.61 -5.55
N GLY A 113 -17.41 7.87 -5.38
CA GLY A 113 -17.99 7.05 -6.45
C GLY A 113 -18.78 7.87 -7.45
N MET A 114 -19.26 7.18 -8.48
CA MET A 114 -20.07 7.78 -9.55
C MET A 114 -21.38 8.42 -9.03
N SER A 115 -21.96 7.90 -7.94
CA SER A 115 -23.17 8.49 -7.35
C SER A 115 -22.89 9.65 -6.37
N GLY A 116 -21.62 10.06 -6.23
CA GLY A 116 -21.19 11.16 -5.36
C GLY A 116 -20.98 10.76 -3.89
N GLU A 117 -21.17 9.49 -3.56
CA GLU A 117 -20.88 8.94 -2.24
C GLU A 117 -19.38 8.90 -1.98
N ILE A 118 -18.95 9.25 -0.76
CA ILE A 118 -17.55 9.08 -0.34
C ILE A 118 -17.32 7.59 -0.12
N ILE A 119 -16.50 6.99 -0.98
CA ILE A 119 -16.06 5.59 -0.89
C ILE A 119 -15.00 5.46 0.20
N SER A 120 -14.01 6.34 0.21
CA SER A 120 -12.96 6.30 1.22
C SER A 120 -12.45 7.68 1.55
N LYS A 121 -12.00 7.88 2.78
CA LYS A 121 -11.34 9.12 3.20
C LYS A 121 -10.24 8.80 4.19
N THR A 122 -9.12 9.48 4.12
CA THR A 122 -8.07 9.45 5.15
C THR A 122 -7.54 10.85 5.33
N GLU A 123 -7.43 11.29 6.58
CA GLU A 123 -6.95 12.63 6.96
C GLU A 123 -5.73 12.52 7.87
N VAL A 124 -4.88 13.54 7.88
CA VAL A 124 -3.76 13.70 8.82
C VAL A 124 -4.01 14.95 9.65
N VAL A 125 -4.33 14.75 10.92
CA VAL A 125 -4.67 15.82 11.86
C VAL A 125 -3.58 15.94 12.91
N LYS A 126 -3.14 17.17 13.19
CA LYS A 126 -2.23 17.43 14.30
C LYS A 126 -3.03 17.61 15.60
N THR A 127 -2.71 16.84 16.63
CA THR A 127 -3.36 16.97 17.94
C THR A 127 -2.77 18.13 18.74
N GLU A 128 -3.43 18.52 19.84
CA GLU A 128 -2.97 19.60 20.73
C GLU A 128 -1.57 19.34 21.29
N ASP A 129 -1.27 18.08 21.65
CA ASP A 129 0.06 17.66 22.13
C ASP A 129 1.13 17.56 21.02
N GLY A 130 0.79 17.95 19.80
CA GLY A 130 1.69 17.93 18.65
C GLY A 130 1.89 16.56 17.98
N ASN A 131 1.20 15.52 18.45
CA ASN A 131 1.14 14.21 17.79
C ASN A 131 0.29 14.27 16.52
N TRP A 132 0.32 13.19 15.74
CA TRP A 132 -0.48 13.00 14.55
C TRP A 132 -1.57 11.96 14.78
N TYR A 133 -2.79 12.31 14.40
CA TYR A 133 -3.95 11.43 14.35
C TYR A 133 -4.38 11.25 12.89
N ILE A 134 -4.46 10.00 12.46
CA ILE A 134 -4.74 9.61 11.08
C ILE A 134 -5.96 8.68 11.06
N PRO A 135 -7.18 9.25 11.01
CA PRO A 135 -8.39 8.47 10.79
C PRO A 135 -8.57 8.10 9.32
N SER A 136 -9.12 6.92 9.10
CA SER A 136 -9.58 6.46 7.80
C SER A 136 -11.02 5.99 7.88
N TRP A 137 -11.80 6.33 6.86
CA TRP A 137 -13.19 5.94 6.68
C TRP A 137 -13.37 5.19 5.37
N ASP A 138 -14.27 4.23 5.38
CA ASP A 138 -14.79 3.54 4.20
C ASP A 138 -16.31 3.65 4.22
N ARG A 139 -16.88 4.21 3.15
CA ARG A 139 -18.32 4.51 2.99
C ARG A 139 -18.92 5.26 4.18
N GLY A 140 -18.18 6.25 4.69
CA GLY A 140 -18.57 7.09 5.83
C GLY A 140 -18.43 6.41 7.20
N ILE A 141 -17.96 5.16 7.26
CA ILE A 141 -17.74 4.42 8.51
C ILE A 141 -16.25 4.43 8.83
N LEU A 142 -15.89 4.84 10.06
CA LEU A 142 -14.50 4.81 10.52
C LEU A 142 -14.00 3.36 10.51
N ASN A 143 -12.98 3.07 9.70
CA ASN A 143 -12.45 1.73 9.52
C ASN A 143 -11.05 1.54 10.15
N SER A 144 -10.29 2.62 10.33
CA SER A 144 -9.06 2.59 11.11
C SER A 144 -8.69 3.94 11.69
N GLU A 145 -7.87 3.90 12.73
CA GLU A 145 -7.21 5.05 13.33
C GLU A 145 -5.72 4.71 13.52
N LEU A 146 -4.86 5.69 13.31
CA LEU A 146 -3.44 5.59 13.59
C LEU A 146 -2.99 6.83 14.35
N TYR A 147 -2.21 6.63 15.40
CA TYR A 147 -1.62 7.69 16.20
C TYR A 147 -0.10 7.57 16.14
N SER A 148 0.54 8.67 15.77
CA SER A 148 1.99 8.75 15.60
C SER A 148 2.55 9.95 16.33
N ARG A 149 3.76 9.81 16.85
CA ARG A 149 4.53 10.91 17.43
C ARG A 149 5.13 11.81 16.33
N PRO A 150 5.68 12.99 16.69
CA PRO A 150 6.39 13.86 15.76
C PRO A 150 7.60 13.22 15.06
N ASP A 151 8.22 12.22 15.69
CA ASP A 151 9.31 11.40 15.12
C ASP A 151 8.80 10.24 14.23
N SER A 152 7.53 10.29 13.83
CA SER A 152 6.85 9.29 13.01
C SER A 152 6.64 7.91 13.65
N ILE A 153 7.00 7.70 14.92
CA ILE A 153 6.76 6.40 15.57
C ILE A 153 5.28 6.23 15.89
N VAL A 154 4.71 5.13 15.40
CA VAL A 154 3.31 4.74 15.63
C VAL A 154 3.20 4.06 16.99
N TYR A 155 2.52 4.71 17.93
CA TYR A 155 2.33 4.20 19.28
C TYR A 155 0.94 3.58 19.51
N LYS A 156 -0.03 3.88 18.63
CA LYS A 156 -1.36 3.27 18.67
C LYS A 156 -1.93 3.14 17.26
N SER A 157 -2.54 2.00 16.97
CA SER A 157 -3.37 1.83 15.78
C SER A 157 -4.60 0.99 16.13
N ILE A 158 -5.76 1.38 15.59
CA ILE A 158 -7.01 0.65 15.76
C ILE A 158 -7.53 0.31 14.37
N MET A 159 -7.84 -0.96 14.12
CA MET A 159 -8.47 -1.42 12.89
C MET A 159 -9.83 -2.00 13.22
N TYR A 160 -10.89 -1.43 12.66
CA TYR A 160 -12.25 -1.89 12.82
C TYR A 160 -12.59 -2.88 11.69
N ARG A 161 -13.13 -4.03 12.04
CA ARG A 161 -13.60 -5.06 11.09
C ARG A 161 -15.04 -5.42 11.42
N GLY A 162 -15.94 -5.24 10.45
CA GLY A 162 -17.30 -5.77 10.55
C GLY A 162 -18.31 -5.03 9.69
N TYR A 163 -18.70 -5.65 8.57
CA TYR A 163 -20.02 -5.43 7.97
C TYR A 163 -20.86 -6.67 8.34
N GLY A 164 -21.70 -6.57 9.37
CA GLY A 164 -22.55 -7.69 9.81
C GLY A 164 -22.82 -7.75 11.32
N LYS A 165 -23.24 -8.95 11.80
CA LYS A 165 -23.68 -9.20 13.17
C LYS A 165 -22.59 -9.05 14.25
N TYR A 166 -21.32 -9.24 13.87
CA TYR A 166 -20.18 -9.16 14.80
C TYR A 166 -19.34 -7.93 14.53
N LYS A 167 -19.09 -7.14 15.57
CA LYS A 167 -18.15 -6.02 15.53
C LYS A 167 -16.82 -6.53 16.07
N SER A 168 -15.78 -6.49 15.26
CA SER A 168 -14.42 -6.83 15.69
C SER A 168 -13.50 -5.63 15.55
N LYS A 169 -12.50 -5.54 16.41
CA LYS A 169 -11.44 -4.53 16.28
C LYS A 169 -10.11 -5.11 16.73
N MET A 170 -9.03 -4.70 16.08
CA MET A 170 -7.67 -4.97 16.52
C MET A 170 -7.05 -3.67 17.00
N ILE A 171 -6.46 -3.70 18.19
CA ILE A 171 -5.73 -2.58 18.76
C ILE A 171 -4.26 -2.96 18.86
N TYR A 172 -3.41 -2.18 18.20
CA TYR A 172 -1.97 -2.20 18.33
C TYR A 172 -1.55 -1.05 19.27
N LEU A 173 -0.67 -1.33 20.22
CA LEU A 173 -0.02 -0.36 21.09
C LEU A 173 1.49 -0.58 21.08
N TYR A 174 2.26 0.49 21.14
CA TYR A 174 3.71 0.44 21.32
C TYR A 174 4.15 1.44 22.39
N ASP A 175 4.74 0.93 23.47
CA ASP A 175 5.39 1.72 24.51
C ASP A 175 6.89 1.79 24.24
N THR A 176 7.38 3.00 23.93
CA THR A 176 8.79 3.22 23.60
C THR A 176 9.72 3.25 24.82
N LEU A 177 9.18 3.41 26.03
CA LEU A 177 9.97 3.37 27.26
C LEU A 177 10.24 1.93 27.68
N LEU A 178 9.25 1.06 27.49
CA LEU A 178 9.34 -0.36 27.82
C LEU A 178 9.79 -1.24 26.65
N ASP A 179 9.90 -0.66 25.45
CA ASP A 179 10.05 -1.38 24.17
C ASP A 179 9.08 -2.56 24.05
N LEU A 180 7.81 -2.28 24.39
CA LEU A 180 6.72 -3.24 24.48
C LEU A 180 5.66 -2.96 23.43
N ARG A 181 5.43 -3.94 22.56
CA ARG A 181 4.30 -3.96 21.63
C ARG A 181 3.19 -4.84 22.19
N SER A 182 1.94 -4.40 22.10
CA SER A 182 0.75 -5.23 22.35
C SER A 182 -0.18 -5.21 21.15
N GLU A 183 -0.72 -6.37 20.79
CA GLU A 183 -1.75 -6.54 19.76
C GLU A 183 -2.93 -7.27 20.37
N THR A 184 -4.07 -6.60 20.48
CA THR A 184 -5.27 -7.13 21.14
C THR A 184 -6.43 -7.20 20.15
N TRP A 185 -7.00 -8.39 19.98
CA TRP A 185 -8.16 -8.64 19.14
C TRP A 185 -9.42 -8.71 19.99
N TYR A 186 -10.40 -7.91 19.62
CA TYR A 186 -11.71 -7.85 20.26
C TYR A 186 -12.79 -8.35 19.32
N GLN A 187 -13.79 -9.03 19.87
CA GLN A 187 -15.06 -9.33 19.22
C GLN A 187 -16.19 -8.97 20.19
N ASN A 188 -17.09 -8.11 19.75
CA ASN A 188 -18.17 -7.55 20.57
C ASN A 188 -17.67 -6.97 21.91
N ASP A 189 -16.57 -6.21 21.84
CA ASP A 189 -15.87 -5.59 22.97
C ASP A 189 -15.27 -6.56 24.01
N GLU A 190 -15.27 -7.86 23.74
CA GLU A 190 -14.55 -8.86 24.53
C GLU A 190 -13.21 -9.24 23.88
N ILE A 191 -12.15 -9.34 24.68
CA ILE A 191 -10.83 -9.81 24.23
C ILE A 191 -10.95 -11.27 23.80
N GLN A 192 -10.59 -11.54 22.54
CA GLN A 192 -10.48 -12.89 21.99
C GLN A 192 -9.04 -13.38 22.03
N SER A 193 -8.09 -12.48 21.77
CA SER A 193 -6.67 -12.77 21.94
C SER A 193 -5.87 -11.52 22.22
N GLN A 194 -4.74 -11.70 22.89
CA GLN A 194 -3.76 -10.66 23.13
C GLN A 194 -2.37 -11.24 22.95
N ARG A 195 -1.52 -10.54 22.21
CA ARG A 195 -0.10 -10.85 22.04
C ARG A 195 0.73 -9.68 22.52
N THR A 196 1.77 -9.96 23.29
CA THR A 196 2.76 -8.94 23.66
C THR A 196 4.15 -9.37 23.22
N TYR A 197 4.94 -8.38 22.82
CA TYR A 197 6.28 -8.55 22.30
C TYR A 197 7.16 -7.49 22.97
N GLN A 198 8.03 -7.90 23.87
CA GLN A 198 8.90 -7.01 24.62
C GLN A 198 10.35 -7.25 24.25
N TRP A 199 11.05 -6.17 23.92
CA TRP A 199 12.47 -6.21 23.67
C TRP A 199 13.25 -5.74 24.88
N ILE A 200 14.20 -6.54 25.33
CA ILE A 200 15.14 -6.18 26.39
C ILE A 200 16.48 -5.89 25.73
N SER A 201 17.00 -4.70 25.98
CA SER A 201 18.27 -4.25 25.44
C SER A 201 19.13 -3.60 26.52
N ASP A 202 20.43 -3.58 26.30
CA ASP A 202 21.39 -2.84 27.10
C ASP A 202 22.24 -1.96 26.18
N GLN A 203 22.26 -0.65 26.46
CA GLN A 203 22.95 0.34 25.63
C GLN A 203 22.61 0.23 24.12
N GLY A 204 21.35 -0.06 23.80
CA GLY A 204 20.87 -0.21 22.43
C GLY A 204 21.25 -1.52 21.73
N LYS A 205 21.90 -2.46 22.44
CA LYS A 205 22.16 -3.81 21.94
C LYS A 205 21.05 -4.76 22.39
N PRO A 206 20.38 -5.47 21.47
CA PRO A 206 19.35 -6.42 21.85
C PRO A 206 19.97 -7.56 22.67
N GLN A 207 19.25 -7.98 23.71
CA GLN A 207 19.66 -9.11 24.54
C GLN A 207 18.62 -10.22 24.49
N ARG A 208 17.36 -9.88 24.78
CA ARG A 208 16.27 -10.86 24.90
C ARG A 208 14.99 -10.34 24.30
N PHE A 209 14.16 -11.28 23.89
CA PHE A 209 12.83 -11.06 23.40
C PHE A 209 11.85 -11.87 24.24
N ILE A 210 10.88 -11.19 24.85
CA ILE A 210 9.83 -11.82 25.66
C ILE A 210 8.55 -11.76 24.85
N TYR A 211 7.97 -12.92 24.59
CA TYR A 211 6.69 -13.06 23.92
C TYR A 211 5.65 -13.56 24.91
N SER A 212 4.45 -12.99 24.87
CA SER A 212 3.31 -13.59 25.54
C SER A 212 2.09 -13.66 24.65
N GLU A 213 1.30 -14.72 24.82
CA GLU A 213 0.06 -14.93 24.11
C GLU A 213 -1.04 -15.38 25.06
N TYR A 214 -2.19 -14.72 24.95
CA TYR A 214 -3.45 -15.10 25.56
C TYR A 214 -4.47 -15.34 24.44
N VAL A 215 -5.19 -16.47 24.51
CA VAL A 215 -6.31 -16.79 23.62
C VAL A 215 -7.49 -17.25 24.47
N LYS A 216 -8.63 -16.57 24.29
CA LYS A 216 -9.87 -16.89 25.02
C LYS A 216 -10.29 -18.32 24.73
N GLY A 217 -10.48 -19.11 25.79
CA GLY A 217 -10.93 -20.50 25.70
C GLY A 217 -9.80 -21.53 25.62
N GLU A 218 -8.54 -21.10 25.47
CA GLU A 218 -7.38 -22.01 25.51
C GLU A 218 -6.72 -22.05 26.89
N ALA A 219 -6.60 -20.90 27.57
CA ALA A 219 -6.03 -20.80 28.92
C ALA A 219 -6.65 -19.62 29.70
N GLU A 220 -6.61 -19.70 31.03
CA GLU A 220 -6.99 -18.58 31.91
C GLU A 220 -5.89 -17.50 31.98
N GLU A 221 -4.63 -17.89 31.80
CA GLU A 221 -3.45 -17.03 31.86
C GLU A 221 -2.68 -17.01 30.53
N ALA A 222 -1.90 -15.95 30.31
CA ALA A 222 -1.05 -15.83 29.13
C ALA A 222 0.13 -16.80 29.19
N LYS A 223 0.41 -17.48 28.07
CA LYS A 223 1.66 -18.22 27.89
C LYS A 223 2.79 -17.22 27.69
N ILE A 224 3.90 -17.37 28.42
CA ILE A 224 5.06 -16.47 28.32
C ILE A 224 6.30 -17.29 27.93
N GLU A 225 7.04 -16.79 26.95
CA GLU A 225 8.27 -17.38 26.45
C GLU A 225 9.36 -16.32 26.34
N THR A 226 10.62 -16.72 26.53
CA THR A 226 11.78 -15.83 26.43
C THR A 226 12.79 -16.44 25.48
N TYR A 227 13.31 -15.60 24.59
CA TYR A 227 14.22 -15.97 23.53
C TYR A 227 15.46 -15.08 23.57
N ASP A 228 16.60 -15.65 23.20
CA ASP A 228 17.81 -14.88 22.92
C ASP A 228 17.67 -14.13 21.59
N VAL A 229 18.41 -13.04 21.43
CA VAL A 229 18.43 -12.23 20.21
C VAL A 229 19.88 -12.16 19.70
N ASP A 230 20.06 -12.36 18.40
CA ASP A 230 21.39 -12.27 17.80
C ASP A 230 21.86 -10.81 17.59
N SER A 231 23.10 -10.65 17.16
CA SER A 231 23.69 -9.33 16.91
C SER A 231 23.01 -8.54 15.78
N THR A 232 22.21 -9.19 14.95
CA THR A 232 21.44 -8.56 13.86
C THR A 232 20.02 -8.19 14.30
N GLY A 233 19.65 -8.49 15.55
CA GLY A 233 18.34 -8.18 16.12
C GLY A 233 17.29 -9.25 15.88
N MET A 234 17.65 -10.42 15.35
CA MET A 234 16.71 -11.51 15.06
C MET A 234 16.51 -12.41 16.28
N VAL A 235 15.27 -12.87 16.48
CA VAL A 235 14.91 -13.81 17.55
C VAL A 235 15.50 -15.19 17.26
N ILE A 236 16.25 -15.74 18.21
CA ILE A 236 16.82 -17.09 18.11
C ILE A 236 15.80 -18.08 18.66
N ASN A 237 15.22 -18.90 17.78
CA ASN A 237 14.31 -19.98 18.13
C ASN A 237 14.58 -21.23 17.26
N GLU A 238 13.98 -22.37 17.61
CA GLU A 238 14.21 -23.65 16.90
C GLU A 238 13.73 -23.66 15.44
N LEU A 239 12.81 -22.78 15.09
CA LEU A 239 12.22 -22.66 13.75
C LEU A 239 12.92 -21.59 12.89
N ASN A 240 13.96 -20.92 13.40
CA ASN A 240 14.60 -19.78 12.71
C ASN A 240 14.99 -20.14 11.25
N GLY A 241 14.56 -19.29 10.31
CA GLY A 241 14.79 -19.46 8.87
C GLY A 241 13.76 -20.35 8.15
N LEU A 242 12.82 -20.95 8.88
CA LEU A 242 11.71 -21.71 8.29
C LEU A 242 10.52 -20.81 7.97
N ILE A 243 9.68 -21.25 7.04
CA ILE A 243 8.46 -20.52 6.66
C ILE A 243 7.41 -20.47 7.79
N TRP A 244 7.53 -21.37 8.77
CA TRP A 244 6.61 -21.50 9.92
C TRP A 244 7.13 -20.82 11.18
N ASP A 245 8.27 -20.13 11.10
CA ASP A 245 8.81 -19.36 12.22
C ASP A 245 7.84 -18.22 12.57
N PRO A 246 7.24 -18.23 13.78
CA PRO A 246 6.29 -17.21 14.18
C PRO A 246 6.94 -15.83 14.36
N PHE A 247 8.26 -15.78 14.53
CA PHE A 247 9.03 -14.56 14.77
C PHE A 247 9.89 -14.15 13.57
N ARG A 248 9.63 -14.74 12.38
CA ARG A 248 10.40 -14.47 11.16
C ARG A 248 10.45 -12.98 10.78
N SER A 249 9.39 -12.23 11.09
CA SER A 249 9.28 -10.79 10.82
C SER A 249 9.66 -9.91 12.02
N GLU A 250 10.10 -10.49 13.13
CA GLU A 250 10.44 -9.75 14.34
C GLU A 250 11.93 -9.43 14.37
N ASN A 251 12.25 -8.13 14.33
CA ASN A 251 13.61 -7.64 14.42
C ASN A 251 13.69 -6.44 15.37
N PHE A 252 14.68 -6.43 16.26
CA PHE A 252 14.87 -5.35 17.24
C PHE A 252 15.01 -3.96 16.60
N PHE A 253 15.69 -3.84 15.47
CA PHE A 253 15.92 -2.57 14.79
C PHE A 253 14.69 -2.09 14.00
N GLU A 254 13.73 -2.98 13.75
CA GLU A 254 12.46 -2.71 13.06
C GLU A 254 11.24 -2.86 13.99
N ARG A 255 11.47 -2.90 15.31
CA ARG A 255 10.48 -3.27 16.33
C ARG A 255 9.25 -2.34 16.42
N PHE A 256 9.39 -1.09 15.97
CA PHE A 256 8.31 -0.12 15.94
C PHE A 256 7.92 0.24 14.50
N LYS A 257 6.62 0.49 14.30
CA LYS A 257 6.10 0.97 13.02
C LYS A 257 6.37 2.47 12.87
N ILE A 258 6.72 2.90 11.65
CA ILE A 258 6.96 4.31 11.31
C ILE A 258 5.89 4.76 10.31
N PHE A 259 5.19 5.86 10.62
CA PHE A 259 4.32 6.54 9.67
C PHE A 259 5.15 7.39 8.70
N LYS A 260 5.19 6.96 7.44
CA LYS A 260 5.97 7.60 6.37
C LYS A 260 5.21 8.71 5.61
N GLY A 261 4.04 9.13 6.12
CA GLY A 261 3.12 10.02 5.43
C GLY A 261 2.13 9.28 4.53
N LEU A 262 1.08 9.98 4.10
CA LEU A 262 0.17 9.48 3.07
C LEU A 262 0.89 9.50 1.71
N LYS A 263 0.61 8.48 0.90
CA LYS A 263 1.10 8.38 -0.47
C LYS A 263 -0.05 8.05 -1.41
N HIS A 264 -0.03 8.63 -2.59
CA HIS A 264 -0.92 8.19 -3.67
C HIS A 264 -0.35 6.92 -4.31
N TYR A 265 -1.17 5.90 -4.55
CA TYR A 265 -0.71 4.63 -5.14
C TYR A 265 -0.17 4.78 -6.57
N HIS A 266 -0.54 5.86 -7.27
CA HIS A 266 0.04 6.20 -8.59
C HIS A 266 1.27 7.10 -8.55
N GLN A 267 1.68 7.62 -7.38
CA GLN A 267 2.85 8.50 -7.25
C GLN A 267 4.09 7.90 -7.90
N ASP A 268 4.29 6.61 -7.70
CA ASP A 268 5.46 5.89 -8.17
C ASP A 268 5.50 5.71 -9.69
N MET A 269 4.46 6.09 -10.45
CA MET A 269 4.49 6.08 -11.92
C MET A 269 5.10 7.34 -12.54
N PHE A 270 5.30 8.40 -11.77
CA PHE A 270 5.76 9.71 -12.26
C PHE A 270 7.29 9.81 -12.17
N ARG A 271 7.99 9.28 -13.17
CA ARG A 271 9.45 9.11 -13.17
C ARG A 271 10.15 9.54 -14.45
N GLU A 272 9.42 9.79 -15.53
CA GLU A 272 10.03 10.18 -16.81
C GLU A 272 10.63 11.59 -16.72
N GLU A 273 11.80 11.79 -17.31
CA GLU A 273 12.53 13.07 -17.25
C GLU A 273 12.05 14.06 -18.32
N GLU A 274 11.18 13.63 -19.23
CA GLU A 274 10.64 14.42 -20.33
C GLU A 274 9.13 14.16 -20.55
N ILE A 275 8.50 14.99 -21.38
CA ILE A 275 7.10 14.79 -21.80
C ILE A 275 7.05 13.61 -22.77
N VAL A 276 6.29 12.57 -22.40
CA VAL A 276 6.10 11.37 -23.21
C VAL A 276 4.69 11.39 -23.79
N HIS A 277 4.53 11.21 -25.10
CA HIS A 277 3.22 11.24 -25.77
C HIS A 277 2.62 9.85 -26.00
N GLU A 278 3.46 8.84 -26.18
CA GLU A 278 3.02 7.48 -26.44
C GLU A 278 4.04 6.45 -25.92
N LEU A 279 3.54 5.28 -25.53
CA LEU A 279 4.37 4.14 -25.11
C LEU A 279 3.70 2.83 -25.55
N GLU A 280 4.49 1.88 -26.04
CA GLU A 280 4.03 0.50 -26.20
C GLU A 280 4.45 -0.35 -25.00
N LYS A 281 3.53 -1.19 -24.52
CA LYS A 281 3.79 -2.15 -23.45
C LYS A 281 3.08 -3.47 -23.71
N SER A 282 3.75 -4.58 -23.42
CA SER A 282 3.12 -5.89 -23.40
C SER A 282 2.58 -6.26 -22.01
N GLU A 283 1.43 -6.93 -21.98
CA GLU A 283 0.79 -7.45 -20.77
C GLU A 283 0.46 -8.92 -20.95
N LEU A 284 0.85 -9.74 -19.97
CA LEU A 284 0.56 -11.17 -19.96
C LEU A 284 -0.95 -11.40 -19.84
N LEU A 285 -1.54 -12.05 -20.85
CA LEU A 285 -2.96 -12.40 -20.90
C LEU A 285 -3.22 -13.78 -20.30
N THR A 286 -2.35 -14.76 -20.59
CA THR A 286 -2.53 -16.15 -20.18
C THR A 286 -1.21 -16.79 -19.74
N PHE A 287 -1.31 -17.82 -18.90
CA PHE A 287 -0.16 -18.58 -18.38
C PHE A 287 0.66 -19.30 -19.46
N ASP A 288 0.14 -19.44 -20.69
CA ASP A 288 0.86 -20.05 -21.81
C ASP A 288 1.83 -19.09 -22.51
N GLY A 289 2.04 -17.88 -21.96
CA GLY A 289 2.95 -16.87 -22.50
C GLY A 289 2.34 -16.04 -23.63
N THR A 290 1.02 -16.00 -23.72
CA THR A 290 0.33 -15.06 -24.61
C THR A 290 0.27 -13.69 -23.94
N GLU A 291 0.73 -12.67 -24.65
CA GLU A 291 0.75 -11.28 -24.24
C GLU A 291 -0.12 -10.44 -25.19
N ILE A 292 -0.66 -9.34 -24.70
CA ILE A 292 -1.25 -8.30 -25.54
C ILE A 292 -0.33 -7.09 -25.51
N VAL A 293 0.03 -6.58 -26.68
CA VAL A 293 0.72 -5.31 -26.80
C VAL A 293 -0.30 -4.20 -26.89
N TYR A 294 -0.20 -3.29 -25.93
CA TYR A 294 -0.98 -2.07 -25.87
C TYR A 294 -0.13 -0.87 -26.25
N ARG A 295 -0.77 0.10 -26.90
CA ARG A 295 -0.26 1.47 -27.00
C ARG A 295 -1.01 2.33 -26.00
N TYR A 296 -0.25 2.99 -25.16
CA TYR A 296 -0.71 4.07 -24.31
C TYR A 296 -0.50 5.39 -25.04
N VAL A 297 -1.54 6.22 -25.07
CA VAL A 297 -1.48 7.58 -25.61
C VAL A 297 -1.76 8.56 -24.48
N PHE A 298 -0.90 9.55 -24.33
CA PHE A 298 -0.96 10.56 -23.28
C PHE A 298 -1.36 11.91 -23.88
N SER A 299 -2.60 12.31 -23.61
CA SER A 299 -3.12 13.61 -24.04
C SER A 299 -2.95 14.65 -22.93
N TYR A 300 -2.22 15.72 -23.22
CA TYR A 300 -1.89 16.77 -22.26
C TYR A 300 -2.79 17.99 -22.44
N SER A 301 -3.19 18.60 -21.32
CA SER A 301 -3.74 19.96 -21.25
C SER A 301 -2.80 20.84 -20.44
N TYR A 302 -2.68 22.11 -20.80
CA TYR A 302 -1.76 23.08 -20.21
C TYR A 302 -2.51 24.29 -19.65
N TYR A 303 -1.90 25.01 -18.71
CA TYR A 303 -2.42 26.28 -18.15
C TYR A 303 -2.22 27.47 -19.07
#